data_AF-A0A9X9A0K8-F1
#
_entry.id   AF-A0A9X9A0K8-F1
#
_cell.length_a   1.000
_cell.length_b   1.000
_cell.length_c   1.000
_cell.angle_alpha   90.00
_cell.angle_beta   90.00
_cell.angle_gamma   90.00
#
_symmetry.space_group_name_H-M   'P 1'
#
loop_
_entity.id
_entity.type
_entity.pdbx_description
1 polymer ?
#
loop_
_entity_poly.entity_id
_entity_poly.type
_entity_poly.pdbx_seq_one_letter_code
_entity_poly.pdbx_strand_id
1 'polypeptide(L)' 'GLRLAEGFNCRYLEHSGSWAGYRSHFMRFPQEYLSVVVLSNYDEFDSKKYANEIAEIVLEK' A
#
# COMPACT_ATOMS: atom_id res chain seq x y z
N GLY A 1 -9.83 -8.27 5.22
CA GLY A 1 -10.84 -7.20 4.97
C GLY A 1 -10.13 -5.86 5.04
N LEU A 2 -10.62 -4.81 4.38
CA LEU A 2 -9.89 -3.53 4.29
C LEU A 2 -9.78 -2.82 5.65
N ARG A 3 -8.59 -2.27 5.95
CA ARG A 3 -8.36 -1.39 7.09
C ARG A 3 -8.51 0.07 6.66
N LEU A 4 -9.20 0.87 7.47
CA LEU A 4 -9.16 2.33 7.36
C LEU A 4 -7.90 2.85 8.07
N ALA A 5 -7.13 3.71 7.39
CA ALA A 5 -5.89 4.30 7.89
C ALA A 5 -5.86 5.81 7.66
N GLU A 6 -5.03 6.49 8.44
CA GLU A 6 -4.76 7.93 8.37
C GLU A 6 -3.25 8.16 8.16
N GLY A 7 -2.90 9.05 7.24
CA GLY A 7 -1.53 9.34 6.82
C GLY A 7 -1.54 10.09 5.48
N PHE A 8 -0.39 10.58 5.00
CA PHE A 8 -0.32 11.36 3.75
C PHE A 8 -1.35 12.51 3.71
N ASN A 9 -1.59 13.17 4.85
CA ASN A 9 -2.62 14.21 5.04
C ASN A 9 -4.04 13.82 4.54
N CYS A 10 -4.40 12.53 4.54
CA CYS A 10 -5.70 12.03 4.10
C CYS A 10 -6.10 10.72 4.83
N ARG A 11 -7.31 10.24 4.53
CA ARG A 11 -7.80 8.92 4.96
C ARG A 11 -7.76 7.97 3.77
N TYR A 12 -7.22 6.78 3.97
CA TYR A 12 -7.08 5.79 2.92
C TYR A 12 -7.44 4.38 3.41
N LEU A 13 -7.70 3.47 2.48
CA LEU A 13 -7.98 2.07 2.75
C LEU A 13 -6.73 1.25 2.43
N GLU A 14 -6.35 0.31 3.30
CA GLU A 14 -5.20 -0.57 3.06
C GLU A 14 -5.47 -2.04 3.39
N HIS A 15 -4.68 -2.93 2.79
CA HIS A 15 -4.62 -4.34 3.16
C HIS A 15 -3.29 -4.97 2.77
N SER A 16 -2.74 -5.81 3.64
CA SER A 16 -1.56 -6.63 3.35
C SER A 16 -1.95 -8.07 3.08
N GLY A 17 -1.19 -8.73 2.21
CA GLY A 17 -1.30 -10.15 1.93
C GLY A 17 0.05 -10.84 2.08
N SER A 18 -0.01 -12.09 2.52
CA SER A 18 1.14 -12.95 2.75
C SER A 18 0.73 -14.38 2.47
N TRP A 19 1.41 -15.04 1.53
CA TRP A 19 1.14 -16.44 1.21
C TRP A 19 2.35 -17.11 0.57
N ALA A 20 2.82 -18.24 1.12
CA ALA A 20 3.78 -19.17 0.50
C ALA A 20 4.83 -18.53 -0.46
N GLY A 21 5.67 -17.62 0.01
CA GLY A 21 6.68 -16.94 -0.83
C GLY A 21 6.27 -15.56 -1.35
N TYR A 22 4.99 -15.22 -1.29
CA TYR A 22 4.43 -13.99 -1.85
C TYR A 22 4.08 -12.97 -0.78
N ARG A 23 4.34 -11.70 -1.12
CA ARG A 23 4.00 -10.52 -0.33
C ARG A 23 3.22 -9.55 -1.18
N SER A 24 2.19 -8.94 -0.60
CA SER A 24 1.41 -7.92 -1.28
C SER A 24 0.98 -6.81 -0.34
N HIS A 25 0.88 -5.60 -0.87
CA HIS A 25 0.24 -4.49 -0.20
C HIS A 25 -0.63 -3.70 -1.17
N PHE A 26 -1.82 -3.33 -0.70
CA PHE A 26 -2.81 -2.54 -1.43
C PHE A 26 -3.13 -1.29 -0.62
N MET A 27 -3.19 -0.15 -1.30
CA MET A 27 -3.63 1.13 -0.75
C MET A 27 -4.59 1.81 -1.74
N ARG A 28 -5.68 2.39 -1.22
CA ARG A 28 -6.65 3.19 -1.98
C ARG A 28 -6.86 4.53 -1.29
N PHE A 29 -6.63 5.60 -2.03
CA PHE A 29 -6.84 7.00 -1.66
C PHE A 29 -8.06 7.52 -2.44
N PRO A 30 -9.28 7.44 -1.89
CA PRO A 30 -10.49 7.70 -2.67
C PRO A 30 -10.60 9.15 -3.17
N GLN A 31 -10.16 10.12 -2.35
CA GLN A 31 -10.24 11.54 -2.65
C GLN A 31 -9.22 11.96 -3.73
N GLU A 32 -8.08 11.28 -3.77
CA GLU A 32 -6.98 11.50 -4.71
C GLU A 32 -7.11 10.63 -5.97
N TYR A 33 -8.17 9.80 -6.06
CA TYR A 33 -8.40 8.84 -7.13
C TYR A 33 -7.25 7.85 -7.37
N LEU A 34 -6.32 7.73 -6.43
CA LEU A 34 -5.10 6.93 -6.53
C LEU A 34 -5.27 5.55 -5.89
N SER A 35 -4.69 4.54 -6.54
CA SER A 35 -4.47 3.22 -5.95
C SER A 35 -3.02 2.81 -6.12
N VAL A 36 -2.41 2.27 -5.06
CA VAL A 36 -1.06 1.69 -5.08
C VAL A 36 -1.18 0.21 -4.79
N VAL A 37 -0.59 -0.62 -5.65
CA VAL A 37 -0.56 -2.07 -5.49
C VAL A 37 0.85 -2.57 -5.70
N VAL A 38 1.40 -3.25 -4.70
CA VAL A 38 2.72 -3.87 -4.75
C VAL A 38 2.55 -5.37 -4.58
N LEU A 39 3.10 -6.15 -5.52
CA LEU A 39 3.09 -7.60 -5.53
C LEU A 39 4.52 -8.11 -5.66
N SER A 40 4.88 -9.09 -4.84
CA SER A 40 6.21 -9.72 -4.87
C SER A 40 6.08 -11.23 -4.68
N ASN A 41 6.96 -11.97 -5.36
CA ASN A 41 7.16 -13.41 -5.22
C ASN A 41 8.40 -13.75 -4.36
N TYR A 42 8.87 -12.80 -3.56
CA TYR A 42 9.94 -12.98 -2.57
C TYR A 42 9.39 -12.71 -1.15
N ASP A 43 9.61 -13.65 -0.22
CA ASP A 43 8.98 -13.69 1.10
C ASP A 43 9.53 -12.67 2.08
N GLU A 44 10.77 -12.23 1.91
CA GLU A 44 11.38 -11.17 2.72
C GLU A 44 11.11 -9.76 2.13
N PHE A 45 10.38 -9.67 1.02
CA PHE A 45 10.09 -8.38 0.40
C PHE A 45 9.08 -7.57 1.23
N ASP A 46 9.49 -6.38 1.69
CA ASP A 46 8.61 -5.46 2.41
C ASP A 46 7.69 -4.68 1.47
N SER A 47 6.65 -5.36 0.97
CA SER A 47 5.65 -4.76 0.09
C SER A 47 4.94 -3.53 0.68
N LYS A 48 4.82 -3.44 2.02
CA LYS A 48 4.18 -2.30 2.67
C LYS A 48 5.09 -1.09 2.63
N LYS A 49 6.39 -1.24 2.94
CA LYS A 49 7.36 -0.14 2.86
C LYS A 49 7.35 0.50 1.47
N TYR A 50 7.52 -0.31 0.42
CA TYR A 50 7.57 0.22 -0.95
C TYR A 50 6.24 0.85 -1.40
N ALA A 51 5.10 0.31 -0.97
CA ALA A 51 3.82 0.93 -1.27
C ALA A 51 3.68 2.33 -0.64
N ASN A 52 4.21 2.53 0.57
CA ASN A 52 4.23 3.84 1.22
C ASN A 52 5.20 4.81 0.54
N GLU A 53 6.40 4.35 0.16
CA GLU A 53 7.36 5.19 -0.60
C GLU A 53 6.78 5.62 -1.97
N ILE A 54 6.08 4.71 -2.67
CA ILE A 54 5.38 5.05 -3.91
C ILE A 54 4.27 6.08 -3.64
N ALA A 55 3.49 5.91 -2.57
CA ALA A 55 2.43 6.85 -2.21
C ALA A 55 2.99 8.24 -1.88
N GLU A 56 4.09 8.33 -1.13
CA GLU A 56 4.81 9.58 -0.82
C GLU A 56 5.28 10.29 -2.10
N ILE A 57 5.87 9.55 -3.04
CA ILE A 57 6.32 10.10 -4.33
C ILE A 57 5.14 10.62 -5.17
N VAL A 58 4.06 9.84 -5.29
CA VAL A 58 2.94 10.18 -6.19
C VAL A 58 2.03 11.26 -5.59
N LEU A 59 1.92 11.32 -4.27
CA LEU A 59 1.11 12.32 -3.57
C LEU A 59 1.88 13.62 -3.30
N GLU A 60 3.20 13.62 -3.48
CA GLU A 60 4.09 14.73 -3.13
C GLU A 60 3.97 15.14 -1.64
N LYS A 61 3.90 14.14 -0.74
CA LYS A 61 3.62 14.33 0.71
C LYS A 61 4.48 13.47 1.61
#